data_AF-A0A1B8Q8Y7-F1
#
_entry.id   AF-A0A1B8Q8Y7-F1
#
_cell.length_a   1.000
_cell.length_b   1.000
_cell.length_c   1.000
_cell.angle_alpha   90.00
_cell.angle_beta   90.00
_cell.angle_gamma   90.00
#
_symmetry.space_group_name_H-M   'P 1'
#
loop_
_entity.id
_entity.type
_entity.pdbx_description
1 polymer ?
#
loop_
_entity_poly.entity_id
_entity_poly.type
_entity_poly.pdbx_seq_one_letter_code
_entity_poly.pdbx_strand_id
1 'polypeptide(L)' 'MSIKLYILNKDGSIKHERVGDVDSVMLAVEIENLDFTLTPPPSYAQKWYWYDKKWHDSPAI' A
#
# COMPACT_ATOMS: atom_id res chain seq x y z
N MET A 1 -1.85 -4.37 -19.81
CA MET A 1 -2.78 -4.17 -18.67
C MET A 1 -1.94 -3.69 -17.49
N SER A 2 -2.33 -2.62 -16.82
CA SER A 2 -1.60 -2.10 -15.65
C SER A 2 -2.37 -2.36 -14.36
N ILE A 3 -1.67 -2.68 -13.28
CA ILE A 3 -2.20 -2.73 -11.92
C ILE A 3 -1.72 -1.53 -11.11
N LYS A 4 -2.44 -1.27 -10.02
CA LYS A 4 -2.07 -0.27 -9.01
C LYS A 4 -2.05 -0.94 -7.64
N LEU A 5 -0.96 -0.76 -6.91
CA LEU A 5 -0.80 -1.19 -5.51
C LEU A 5 -0.59 0.04 -4.61
N TYR A 6 -1.03 -0.07 -3.36
CA TYR A 6 -0.74 0.90 -2.30
C TYR A 6 0.30 0.29 -1.37
N ILE A 7 1.54 0.79 -1.44
CA ILE A 7 2.67 0.28 -0.69
C ILE A 7 2.64 0.84 0.74
N LEU A 8 2.92 -0.02 1.71
CA LEU A 8 2.89 0.28 3.14
C LEU A 8 4.29 0.36 3.73
N ASN A 9 4.43 1.15 4.78
CA ASN A 9 5.57 1.09 5.70
C ASN A 9 5.36 -0.05 6.70
N LYS A 10 6.43 -0.41 7.44
CA LYS A 10 6.36 -1.44 8.50
C LYS A 10 5.38 -1.12 9.64
N ASP A 11 5.06 0.17 9.84
CA ASP A 11 4.06 0.65 10.80
C ASP A 11 2.62 0.58 10.26
N GLY A 12 2.43 0.00 9.06
CA GLY A 12 1.15 -0.05 8.36
C GLY A 12 0.75 1.25 7.66
N SER A 13 1.53 2.33 7.79
CA SER A 13 1.18 3.59 7.14
C SER A 13 1.39 3.56 5.64
N ILE A 14 0.54 4.28 4.89
CA ILE A 14 0.72 4.43 3.45
C ILE A 14 2.06 5.11 3.12
N LYS A 15 2.83 4.49 2.22
CA LYS A 15 4.13 4.99 1.75
C LYS A 15 3.99 5.69 0.40
N HIS A 16 3.52 4.97 -0.62
CA HIS A 16 3.29 5.50 -1.97
C HIS A 16 2.41 4.54 -2.79
N GLU A 17 1.92 5.03 -3.94
CA GLU A 17 1.29 4.19 -4.97
C GLU A 17 2.33 3.66 -5.96
N ARG A 18 2.17 2.41 -6.38
CA ARG A 18 2.95 1.82 -7.47
C ARG A 18 2.02 1.39 -8.59
N VAL A 19 2.29 1.85 -9.81
CA VAL A 19 1.50 1.56 -11.01
C VAL A 19 2.42 1.01 -12.09
N GLY A 20 2.02 -0.07 -12.74
CA GLY A 20 2.80 -0.71 -13.80
C GLY A 20 2.13 -1.98 -14.30
N ASP A 21 2.78 -2.70 -15.21
CA ASP A 21 2.35 -4.07 -15.56
C ASP A 21 2.51 -5.02 -14.36
N VAL A 22 1.75 -6.11 -14.38
CA VAL A 22 1.70 -7.07 -13.27
C VAL A 22 3.09 -7.63 -12.96
N ASP A 23 3.83 -8.04 -13.98
CA ASP A 23 5.11 -8.73 -13.80
C ASP A 23 6.14 -7.81 -13.16
N SER A 24 6.29 -6.59 -13.68
CA SER A 24 7.24 -5.61 -13.15
C SER A 24 6.88 -5.14 -11.74
N VAL A 25 5.59 -4.95 -11.45
CA VAL A 25 5.13 -4.52 -10.13
C VAL A 25 5.34 -5.63 -9.09
N MET A 26 4.96 -6.87 -9.41
CA MET A 26 5.10 -8.00 -8.50
C MET A 26 6.57 -8.36 -8.26
N LEU A 27 7.41 -8.32 -9.30
CA LEU A 27 8.86 -8.52 -9.16
C LEU A 27 9.47 -7.50 -8.19
N ALA A 28 9.06 -6.24 -8.28
CA ALA A 28 9.59 -5.22 -7.40
C ALA A 28 9.09 -5.36 -5.95
N VAL A 29 7.83 -5.77 -5.75
CA VAL A 29 7.30 -6.10 -4.42
C VAL A 29 8.10 -7.22 -3.76
N GLU A 30 8.47 -8.25 -4.52
CA GLU A 30 9.26 -9.38 -4.03
C GLU A 30 10.71 -8.96 -3.71
N ILE A 31 11.40 -8.28 -4.63
CA ILE A 31 12.79 -7.83 -4.45
C ILE A 31 12.93 -6.83 -3.30
N GLU A 32 12.00 -5.87 -3.21
CA GLU A 32 12.03 -4.83 -2.19
C GLU A 32 11.37 -5.27 -0.86
N ASN A 33 10.80 -6.49 -0.81
CA ASN A 33 10.06 -7.06 0.32
C ASN A 33 9.03 -6.08 0.89
N LEU A 34 8.12 -5.62 0.02
CA LEU A 34 7.14 -4.58 0.33
C LEU A 34 5.82 -5.18 0.81
N ASP A 35 5.25 -4.59 1.85
CA ASP A 35 3.85 -4.79 2.20
C ASP A 35 2.96 -3.89 1.33
N PHE A 36 1.79 -4.41 0.92
CA PHE A 36 0.87 -3.68 0.07
C PHE A 36 -0.59 -4.03 0.33
N THR A 37 -1.48 -3.14 -0.10
CA THR A 37 -2.92 -3.40 -0.25
C THR A 37 -3.40 -3.03 -1.64
N LEU A 38 -4.48 -3.66 -2.08
CA LEU A 38 -5.22 -3.31 -3.30
C LEU A 38 -6.30 -2.26 -3.05
N THR A 39 -6.59 -1.97 -1.78
CA THR A 39 -7.67 -1.06 -1.40
C THR A 39 -7.14 0.38 -1.31
N PRO A 40 -7.68 1.34 -2.08
CA PRO A 40 -7.29 2.74 -1.96
C PRO A 40 -7.58 3.31 -0.58
N PRO A 41 -6.74 4.24 -0.07
CA PRO A 41 -7.10 5.03 1.12
C PRO A 41 -8.36 5.87 0.83
N PRO A 42 -9.18 6.17 1.85
CA PRO A 42 -10.41 6.96 1.66
C PRO A 42 -10.17 8.37 1.09
N SER A 43 -9.03 8.98 1.41
CA SER A 43 -8.60 10.28 0.87
C SER A 43 -7.08 10.46 1.01
N TYR A 44 -6.52 11.50 0.39
CA TYR A 44 -5.10 11.86 0.55
C TYR A 44 -4.91 13.09 1.45
N ALA A 45 -5.98 13.56 2.10
CA ALA A 45 -5.94 14.74 2.97
C ALA A 45 -5.19 14.47 4.30
N GLN A 46 -4.99 13.20 4.64
CA GLN A 46 -4.31 12.78 5.86
C GLN A 46 -3.50 11.49 5.64
N LYS A 47 -2.68 11.16 6.63
CA LYS A 47 -1.94 9.89 6.67
C LYS A 47 -2.89 8.77 7.10
N TRP A 48 -2.82 7.64 6.39
CA TRP A 48 -3.64 6.45 6.66
C TRP A 48 -2.78 5.25 7.05
N TYR A 49 -3.37 4.36 7.85
CA TYR A 49 -2.76 3.13 8.35
C TYR A 49 -3.62 1.93 7.97
N TRP A 50 -2.99 0.87 7.49
CA TRP A 50 -3.64 -0.36 7.06
C TRP A 50 -3.42 -1.48 8.09
N TYR A 51 -4.48 -1.87 8.77
CA TYR A 51 -4.52 -3.02 9.68
C TYR A 51 -5.96 -3.55 9.75
N ASP A 52 -6.17 -4.77 10.25
CA ASP A 52 -7.48 -5.42 10.28
C ASP A 52 -8.24 -5.40 8.93
N LYS A 53 -7.48 -5.44 7.84
CA LYS A 53 -7.97 -5.38 6.45
C LYS A 53 -8.77 -4.11 6.13
N LYS A 54 -8.52 -3.00 6.83
CA LYS A 54 -9.19 -1.70 6.64
C LYS A 54 -8.21 -0.53 6.82
N TRP A 55 -8.62 0.64 6.35
CA TRP A 55 -7.91 1.89 6.57
C TRP A 55 -8.36 2.57 7.85
N HIS A 56 -7.39 3.08 8.60
CA HIS A 56 -7.56 3.81 9.85
C HIS A 56 -6.77 5.10 9.83
N ASP A 57 -7.27 6.11 10.53
CA ASP A 57 -6.68 7.45 10.66
C ASP A 57 -5.58 7.53 11.74
N SER A 58 -5.38 6.44 12.46
CA SER A 58 -4.43 6.28 13.57
C SER A 58 -3.73 4.92 13.44
N PRO A 59 -2.51 4.76 14.00
CA PRO A 59 -1.81 3.47 13.97
C PRO A 59 -2.48 2.41 14.85
N ALA A 60 -2.22 1.13 14.56
CA ALA A 60 -2.57 0.05 15.46
C ALA A 60 -1.84 0.23 16.80
N ILE A 61 -2.60 0.13 17.91
CA ILE A 61 -2.10 0.26 19.28
C ILE A 61 -1.28 -0.98 19.66
#